data_AF-A0AAD3N9P5-F1
#
_entry.id   AF-A0AAD3N9P5-F1
#
_cell.length_a   1.000
_cell.length_b   1.000
_cell.length_c   1.000
_cell.angle_alpha   90.00
_cell.angle_beta   90.00
_cell.angle_gamma   90.00
#
_symmetry.space_group_name_H-M   'P 1'
#
loop_
_entity.id
_entity.type
_entity.pdbx_description
1 polymer ?
#
loop_
_entity_poly.entity_id
_entity_poly.type
_entity_poly.pdbx_seq_one_letter_code
_entity_poly.pdbx_strand_id
1 'polypeptide(L)'
;MRRAMSGILKRKFEEVEASSSPCSSLRESDDEVSCSESGDSSDSVNPSASGPFTPDSILKREKRLRTRRVHFENVTVYYFSRRQGFTSVPSQGGSTLGMSNRHSWVRQYSLGEFALEQERIHRDMLRDHLKEEKLNSIRLKLTKNGTVESEEANTLTSEDISDDDIDLDNTEVDEYFFLQPLTTKKRRALLRSSGVKKIDVEEKHELRAIRMSREDCGCDCRVFCDPETCACSIAGIKCQVDRMSFPCGCTKEGCSNSTGRVEFNPIRVRTHFLHTIMKLELEKSREQQQ
;
A
#
# COMPACT_ATOMS: atom_id res chain seq x y z
N MET A 1 19.64 47.01 -26.75
CA MET A 1 20.05 45.60 -26.72
C MET A 1 18.81 44.73 -26.68
N ARG A 2 18.54 43.97 -27.75
CA ARG A 2 17.36 43.10 -27.88
C ARG A 2 17.57 41.84 -27.03
N ARG A 3 16.62 41.50 -26.16
CA ARG A 3 16.61 40.23 -25.41
C ARG A 3 15.64 39.29 -26.12
N ALA A 4 16.15 38.13 -26.54
CA ALA A 4 15.40 37.13 -27.29
C ALA A 4 14.28 36.50 -26.44
N MET A 5 13.08 36.40 -27.01
CA MET A 5 11.99 35.57 -26.50
C MET A 5 12.25 34.14 -26.99
N SER A 6 12.62 33.22 -26.10
CA SER A 6 12.59 31.79 -26.42
C SER A 6 11.24 31.24 -25.99
N GLY A 7 10.38 30.99 -26.98
CA GLY A 7 9.08 30.35 -26.79
C GLY A 7 9.23 28.93 -26.25
N ILE A 8 8.21 28.49 -25.50
CA ILE A 8 8.05 27.13 -25.01
C ILE A 8 7.79 26.22 -26.21
N LEU A 9 8.77 25.40 -26.57
CA LEU A 9 8.61 24.35 -27.58
C LEU A 9 7.76 23.21 -26.99
N LYS A 10 6.48 23.16 -27.37
CA LYS A 10 5.64 21.97 -27.19
C LYS A 10 6.29 20.82 -27.95
N ARG A 11 6.62 19.72 -27.26
CA ARG A 11 7.09 18.49 -27.92
C ARG A 11 6.00 17.99 -28.86
N LYS A 12 6.36 17.87 -30.15
CA LYS A 12 5.58 17.22 -31.19
C LYS A 12 5.72 15.71 -30.96
N PHE A 13 4.60 15.00 -30.85
CA PHE A 13 4.55 13.55 -30.75
C PHE A 13 4.93 12.98 -32.12
N GLU A 14 5.97 12.15 -32.16
CA GLU A 14 6.41 11.44 -33.37
C GLU A 14 5.88 10.01 -33.30
N GLU A 15 5.05 9.69 -34.28
CA GLU A 15 4.39 8.41 -34.48
C GLU A 15 5.44 7.40 -34.96
N VAL A 16 5.68 6.35 -34.17
CA VAL A 16 6.63 5.29 -34.53
C VAL A 16 5.85 4.15 -35.17
N GLU A 17 6.07 3.97 -36.48
CA GLU A 17 5.59 2.87 -37.30
C GLU A 17 5.99 1.51 -36.70
N ALA A 18 5.00 0.65 -36.49
CA ALA A 18 5.20 -0.75 -36.13
C ALA A 18 5.37 -1.60 -37.41
N SER A 19 6.58 -2.09 -37.66
CA SER A 19 6.86 -3.09 -38.70
C SER A 19 6.88 -4.53 -38.15
N SER A 20 5.79 -5.26 -38.43
CA SER A 20 5.59 -6.73 -38.67
C SER A 20 6.68 -7.74 -38.27
N SER A 21 6.38 -8.91 -37.67
CA SER A 21 5.74 -10.11 -38.31
C SER A 21 5.61 -11.31 -37.29
N PRO A 22 5.06 -12.51 -37.61
CA PRO A 22 3.64 -12.86 -37.67
C PRO A 22 3.25 -14.06 -36.75
N CYS A 23 2.00 -14.12 -36.26
CA CYS A 23 1.28 -15.40 -36.13
C CYS A 23 -0.24 -15.15 -36.05
N SER A 24 -0.93 -15.68 -37.06
CA SER A 24 -2.34 -15.59 -37.34
C SER A 24 -3.22 -16.37 -36.35
N SER A 25 -4.32 -15.76 -35.89
CA SER A 25 -5.64 -16.37 -36.08
C SER A 25 -6.73 -15.30 -36.06
N LEU A 26 -7.57 -15.40 -37.07
CA LEU A 26 -8.60 -14.51 -37.57
C LEU A 26 -9.92 -14.80 -36.84
N ARG A 27 -10.54 -13.79 -36.20
CA ARG A 27 -12.02 -13.65 -36.10
C ARG A 27 -12.37 -12.17 -35.89
N GLU A 28 -13.07 -11.62 -36.87
CA GLU A 28 -13.71 -10.30 -36.88
C GLU A 28 -14.80 -10.21 -35.81
N SER A 29 -14.88 -9.05 -35.15
CA SER A 29 -16.15 -8.43 -34.74
C SER A 29 -15.86 -6.99 -34.33
N ASP A 30 -16.28 -6.05 -35.17
CA ASP A 30 -16.42 -4.63 -34.81
C ASP A 30 -17.48 -4.48 -33.74
N ASP A 31 -17.23 -3.67 -32.71
CA ASP A 31 -18.28 -2.93 -32.01
C ASP A 31 -17.67 -1.76 -31.21
N GLU A 32 -18.04 -0.55 -31.63
CA GLU A 32 -17.77 0.74 -31.04
C GLU A 32 -18.40 0.85 -29.63
N VAL A 33 -17.61 1.13 -28.60
CA VAL A 33 -18.13 1.39 -27.24
C VAL A 33 -18.07 2.88 -26.91
N SER A 34 -19.15 3.58 -27.24
CA SER A 34 -19.48 4.90 -26.73
C SER A 34 -19.94 4.78 -25.27
N CYS A 35 -19.15 5.29 -24.31
CA CYS A 35 -19.57 5.37 -22.92
C CYS A 35 -20.41 6.64 -22.70
N SER A 36 -21.73 6.49 -22.70
CA SER A 36 -22.66 7.53 -22.25
C SER A 36 -23.13 7.26 -20.83
N GLU A 37 -22.88 8.25 -19.99
CA GLU A 37 -23.40 8.49 -18.66
C GLU A 37 -24.91 8.81 -18.67
N SER A 38 -25.56 8.65 -17.50
CA SER A 38 -26.98 8.85 -17.12
C SER A 38 -27.84 7.57 -17.15
N GLY A 39 -28.70 7.29 -16.17
CA GLY A 39 -29.32 8.09 -15.13
C GLY A 39 -30.76 7.59 -14.99
N ASP A 40 -31.11 7.05 -13.82
CA ASP A 40 -32.46 6.74 -13.32
C ASP A 40 -33.52 6.16 -14.29
N SER A 41 -33.87 4.89 -14.11
CA SER A 41 -35.23 4.44 -14.41
C SER A 41 -35.60 3.19 -13.62
N SER A 42 -36.57 3.41 -12.74
CA SER A 42 -37.49 2.41 -12.25
C SER A 42 -38.37 1.94 -13.42
N ASP A 43 -38.21 0.69 -13.85
CA ASP A 43 -39.35 -0.10 -14.29
C ASP A 43 -38.99 -1.59 -14.30
N SER A 44 -39.88 -2.42 -13.79
CA SER A 44 -39.79 -3.88 -13.89
C SER A 44 -41.20 -4.44 -14.00
N VAL A 45 -41.73 -4.38 -15.23
CA VAL A 45 -42.60 -5.42 -15.80
C VAL A 45 -41.80 -6.74 -15.79
N ASN A 46 -42.25 -7.96 -15.47
CA ASN A 46 -43.52 -8.71 -15.60
C ASN A 46 -43.36 -10.01 -14.70
N PRO A 47 -44.24 -11.06 -14.65
CA PRO A 47 -45.37 -11.42 -15.52
C PRO A 47 -46.68 -11.77 -14.78
N SER A 48 -47.74 -11.97 -15.58
CA SER A 48 -49.11 -12.31 -15.18
C SER A 48 -49.21 -13.58 -14.31
N ALA A 49 -49.81 -13.44 -13.12
CA ALA A 49 -50.37 -14.54 -12.34
C ALA A 49 -51.86 -14.29 -12.12
N SER A 50 -52.70 -15.08 -12.78
CA SER A 50 -54.14 -15.10 -12.60
C SER A 50 -54.49 -15.75 -11.25
N GLY A 51 -54.89 -14.94 -10.27
CA GLY A 51 -55.43 -15.37 -8.98
C GLY A 51 -56.21 -14.24 -8.29
N PRO A 52 -57.16 -14.52 -7.38
CA PRO A 52 -58.03 -13.49 -6.80
C PRO A 52 -57.24 -12.56 -5.89
N PHE A 53 -57.34 -11.25 -6.13
CA PHE A 53 -56.73 -10.22 -5.31
C PHE A 53 -57.46 -10.11 -3.96
N THR A 54 -56.87 -10.68 -2.90
CA THR A 54 -57.18 -10.28 -1.52
C THR A 54 -56.22 -9.16 -1.13
N PRO A 55 -56.70 -7.93 -0.83
CA PRO A 55 -55.81 -6.86 -0.38
C PRO A 55 -55.30 -7.18 1.02
N ASP A 56 -53.99 -7.40 1.15
CA ASP A 56 -53.34 -7.56 2.45
C ASP A 56 -53.37 -6.23 3.23
N SER A 57 -53.79 -6.34 4.50
CA SER A 57 -53.93 -5.25 5.46
C SER A 57 -52.65 -4.40 5.62
N ILE A 58 -52.79 -3.07 5.53
CA ILE A 58 -51.74 -2.04 5.68
C ILE A 58 -51.30 -1.84 7.15
N LEU A 59 -51.73 -2.69 8.08
CA LEU A 59 -51.27 -2.61 9.47
C LEU A 59 -49.89 -3.27 9.61
N LYS A 60 -48.85 -2.43 9.44
CA LYS A 60 -47.49 -2.54 9.99
C LYS A 60 -46.98 -3.98 10.21
N ARG A 61 -46.72 -4.71 9.13
CA ARG A 61 -45.66 -5.71 9.17
C ARG A 61 -44.38 -4.98 8.81
N GLU A 62 -43.58 -4.60 9.82
CA GLU A 62 -42.19 -4.23 9.59
C GLU A 62 -41.59 -5.32 8.72
N LYS A 63 -41.28 -5.00 7.45
CA LYS A 63 -40.52 -5.90 6.59
C LYS A 63 -39.20 -6.06 7.33
N ARG A 64 -39.02 -7.17 8.06
CA ARG A 64 -37.72 -7.58 8.60
C ARG A 64 -36.79 -7.54 7.40
N LEU A 65 -35.98 -6.47 7.31
CA LEU A 65 -34.96 -6.34 6.29
C LEU A 65 -34.12 -7.59 6.44
N ARG A 66 -34.26 -8.52 5.50
CA ARG A 66 -33.56 -9.79 5.54
C ARG A 66 -32.11 -9.42 5.33
N THR A 67 -31.37 -9.25 6.43
CA THR A 67 -30.00 -8.80 6.42
C THR A 67 -29.20 -9.87 5.70
N ARG A 68 -28.92 -9.64 4.42
CA ARG A 68 -28.00 -10.46 3.64
C ARG A 68 -26.64 -10.27 4.30
N ARG A 69 -26.19 -11.27 5.06
CA ARG A 69 -24.90 -11.27 5.72
C ARG A 69 -23.90 -11.99 4.83
N VAL A 70 -22.78 -11.35 4.57
CA VAL A 70 -21.62 -11.98 3.91
C VAL A 70 -21.00 -12.93 4.93
N HIS A 71 -20.84 -14.20 4.55
CA HIS A 71 -20.15 -15.19 5.36
C HIS A 71 -18.89 -15.60 4.62
N PHE A 72 -17.76 -15.53 5.31
CA PHE A 72 -16.49 -16.04 4.81
C PHE A 72 -16.34 -17.48 5.29
N GLU A 73 -15.87 -18.36 4.42
CA GLU A 73 -15.74 -19.79 4.72
C GLU A 73 -14.28 -20.23 4.65
N ASN A 74 -13.61 -19.89 3.55
CA ASN A 74 -12.27 -20.38 3.25
C ASN A 74 -11.32 -19.23 2.85
N VAL A 75 -10.03 -19.45 3.11
CA VAL A 75 -8.90 -18.61 2.70
C VAL A 75 -8.09 -19.36 1.66
N THR A 76 -7.88 -18.75 0.49
CA THR A 76 -7.00 -19.30 -0.55
C THR A 76 -5.70 -18.50 -0.61
N VAL A 77 -4.58 -19.15 -0.35
CA VAL A 77 -3.24 -18.56 -0.32
C VAL A 77 -2.46 -18.98 -1.56
N TYR A 78 -1.97 -17.99 -2.30
CA TYR A 78 -1.12 -18.17 -3.47
C TYR A 78 0.32 -17.81 -3.13
N TYR A 79 1.26 -18.72 -3.38
CA TYR A 79 2.67 -18.52 -3.07
C TYR A 79 3.46 -18.16 -4.33
N PHE A 80 4.15 -17.03 -4.28
CA PHE A 80 4.98 -16.55 -5.39
C PHE A 80 6.45 -16.47 -4.96
N SER A 81 7.34 -16.96 -5.80
CA SER A 81 8.78 -16.76 -5.60
C SER A 81 9.12 -15.27 -5.69
N ARG A 82 10.04 -14.80 -4.84
CA ARG A 82 10.48 -13.41 -4.88
C ARG A 82 11.27 -13.14 -6.16
N ARG A 83 11.04 -11.97 -6.73
CA ARG A 83 11.76 -11.41 -7.87
C ARG A 83 12.10 -9.95 -7.57
N GLN A 84 13.05 -9.37 -8.30
CA GLN A 84 13.21 -7.92 -8.26
C GLN A 84 11.97 -7.29 -8.88
N GLY A 85 11.29 -6.43 -8.11
CA GLY A 85 10.13 -5.70 -8.55
C GLY A 85 10.52 -4.36 -9.17
N PHE A 86 9.61 -3.78 -9.97
CA PHE A 86 9.80 -2.48 -10.63
C PHE A 86 8.55 -1.60 -10.55
N THR A 87 7.54 -2.04 -9.80
CA THR A 87 6.22 -1.39 -9.70
C THR A 87 6.02 -0.59 -8.42
N SER A 88 6.97 -0.67 -7.48
CA SER A 88 6.90 0.07 -6.22
C SER A 88 8.15 0.89 -5.97
N VAL A 89 7.97 1.99 -5.24
CA VAL A 89 9.03 2.95 -4.95
C VAL A 89 9.33 2.89 -3.45
N PRO A 90 10.36 2.14 -3.02
CA PRO A 90 10.73 2.11 -1.62
C PRO A 90 11.20 3.49 -1.17
N SER A 91 10.98 3.82 0.10
CA SER A 91 11.38 5.12 0.66
C SER A 91 12.88 5.40 0.51
N GLN A 92 13.71 4.35 0.47
CA GLN A 92 15.17 4.47 0.29
C GLN A 92 15.73 3.36 -0.60
N GLY A 93 16.84 3.66 -1.29
CA GLY A 93 17.60 2.68 -2.08
C GLY A 93 16.87 2.15 -3.33
N GLY A 94 17.24 0.94 -3.72
CA GLY A 94 16.63 0.14 -4.80
C GLY A 94 16.60 -1.34 -4.39
N SER A 95 16.60 -2.29 -5.34
CA SER A 95 16.39 -3.71 -5.05
C SER A 95 15.02 -3.97 -4.45
N THR A 96 13.99 -3.48 -5.14
CA THR A 96 12.60 -3.62 -4.69
C THR A 96 12.19 -5.09 -4.70
N LEU A 97 11.47 -5.52 -3.67
CA LEU A 97 10.95 -6.87 -3.60
C LEU A 97 9.64 -6.95 -4.39
N GLY A 98 9.59 -7.85 -5.35
CA GLY A 98 8.41 -8.17 -6.14
C GLY A 98 8.12 -9.67 -6.12
N MET A 99 7.02 -10.03 -6.77
CA MET A 99 6.56 -11.41 -6.93
C MET A 99 6.79 -11.86 -8.37
N SER A 100 6.96 -13.17 -8.56
CA SER A 100 6.89 -13.80 -9.88
C SER A 100 5.53 -13.55 -10.54
N ASN A 101 5.48 -13.62 -11.87
CA ASN A 101 4.22 -13.52 -12.63
C ASN A 101 3.31 -14.75 -12.50
N ARG A 102 3.85 -15.85 -11.97
CA ARG A 102 3.13 -17.10 -11.72
C ARG A 102 3.40 -17.59 -10.31
N HIS A 103 2.36 -18.06 -9.62
CA HIS A 103 2.50 -18.73 -8.33
C HIS A 103 3.10 -20.12 -8.55
N SER A 104 3.87 -20.59 -7.57
CA SER A 104 4.43 -21.95 -7.55
C SER A 104 3.56 -22.93 -6.76
N TRP A 105 2.69 -22.42 -5.88
CA TRP A 105 1.86 -23.23 -5.00
C TRP A 105 0.54 -22.50 -4.67
N VAL A 106 -0.54 -23.26 -4.46
CA VAL A 106 -1.81 -22.77 -3.91
C VAL A 106 -2.22 -23.62 -2.70
N ARG A 107 -2.69 -23.01 -1.62
CA ARG A 107 -3.27 -23.69 -0.46
C ARG A 107 -4.63 -23.11 -0.13
N GLN A 108 -5.51 -23.95 0.39
CA GLN A 108 -6.80 -23.55 0.90
C GLN A 108 -6.89 -23.92 2.38
N TYR A 109 -7.43 -23.02 3.17
CA TYR A 109 -7.61 -23.15 4.61
C TYR A 109 -9.06 -22.79 4.94
N SER A 110 -9.63 -23.39 5.98
CA SER A 110 -10.76 -22.79 6.69
C SER A 110 -10.30 -21.51 7.41
N LEU A 111 -11.25 -20.66 7.84
CA LEU A 111 -10.91 -19.49 8.65
C LEU A 111 -10.14 -19.83 9.93
N GLY A 112 -10.52 -20.91 10.63
CA GLY A 112 -9.87 -21.34 11.88
C GLY A 112 -8.45 -21.87 11.67
N GLU A 113 -8.24 -22.68 10.63
CA GLU A 113 -6.89 -23.16 10.28
C GLU A 113 -5.97 -22.01 9.86
N PHE A 114 -6.50 -21.04 9.12
CA PHE A 114 -5.70 -19.89 8.70
C PHE A 114 -5.33 -18.98 9.88
N ALA A 115 -6.21 -18.83 10.88
CA ALA A 115 -5.88 -18.09 12.10
C ALA A 115 -4.70 -18.74 12.85
N LEU A 116 -4.71 -20.05 13.03
CA LEU A 116 -3.59 -20.80 13.64
C LEU A 116 -2.30 -20.71 12.80
N GLU A 117 -2.43 -20.73 11.47
CA GLU A 117 -1.30 -20.55 10.55
C GLU A 117 -0.68 -19.15 10.70
N GLN A 118 -1.49 -18.09 10.79
CA GLN A 118 -1.02 -16.73 11.02
C GLN A 118 -0.33 -16.59 12.38
N GLU A 119 -0.92 -17.14 13.44
CA GLU A 119 -0.32 -17.14 14.78
C GLU A 119 1.04 -17.83 14.79
N ARG A 120 1.17 -19.00 14.14
CA ARG A 120 2.45 -19.70 14.01
C ARG A 120 3.48 -18.84 13.27
N ILE A 121 3.09 -18.26 12.14
CA ILE A 121 3.97 -17.41 11.32
C ILE A 121 4.43 -16.17 12.12
N HIS A 122 3.53 -15.52 12.86
CA HIS A 122 3.87 -14.37 13.69
C HIS A 122 4.84 -14.74 14.80
N ARG A 123 4.61 -15.86 15.48
CA ARG A 123 5.50 -16.39 16.53
C ARG A 123 6.89 -16.72 15.97
N ASP A 124 6.95 -17.33 14.79
CA ASP A 124 8.22 -17.66 14.14
C ASP A 124 8.99 -16.39 13.73
N MET A 125 8.31 -15.36 13.22
CA MET A 125 8.93 -14.06 12.92
C MET A 125 9.45 -13.36 14.18
N LEU A 126 8.72 -13.42 15.30
CA LEU A 126 9.17 -12.85 16.57
C LEU A 126 10.42 -13.58 17.08
N ARG A 127 10.44 -14.92 16.96
CA ARG A 127 11.63 -15.73 17.28
C ARG A 127 12.85 -15.29 16.50
N ASP A 128 12.72 -15.20 15.18
CA ASP A 128 13.83 -14.79 14.31
C ASP A 128 14.33 -13.38 14.65
N HIS A 129 13.42 -12.46 14.99
CA HIS A 129 13.77 -11.10 15.40
C HIS A 129 14.55 -11.07 16.70
N LEU A 130 14.08 -11.73 17.76
CA LEU A 130 14.76 -11.78 19.05
C LEU A 130 16.15 -12.41 18.93
N LYS A 131 16.28 -13.46 18.10
CA LYS A 131 17.58 -14.04 17.78
C LYS A 131 18.48 -13.04 17.07
N GLU A 132 17.98 -12.31 16.07
CA GLU A 132 18.77 -11.30 15.36
C GLU A 132 19.22 -10.16 16.32
N GLU A 133 18.37 -9.71 17.23
CA GLU A 133 18.72 -8.70 18.23
C GLU A 133 19.79 -9.20 19.21
N LYS A 134 19.62 -10.43 19.72
CA LYS A 134 20.61 -11.05 20.62
C LYS A 134 21.94 -11.25 19.91
N LEU A 135 21.93 -11.67 18.65
CA LEU A 135 23.13 -11.78 17.80
C LEU A 135 23.84 -10.44 17.68
N ASN A 136 23.10 -9.37 17.37
CA ASN A 136 23.65 -8.04 17.23
C ASN A 136 24.24 -7.52 18.55
N SER A 137 23.60 -7.82 19.68
CA SER A 137 24.12 -7.51 21.03
C SER A 137 25.43 -8.24 21.32
N ILE A 138 25.53 -9.54 20.98
CA ILE A 138 26.76 -10.32 21.12
C ILE A 138 27.87 -9.76 20.23
N ARG A 139 27.57 -9.50 18.95
CA ARG A 139 28.55 -8.90 18.02
C ARG A 139 29.08 -7.57 18.55
N LEU A 140 28.20 -6.70 19.06
CA LEU A 140 28.60 -5.42 19.63
C LEU A 140 29.57 -5.61 20.81
N LYS A 141 29.30 -6.57 21.71
CA LYS A 141 30.19 -6.89 22.84
C LYS A 141 31.55 -7.45 22.40
N LEU A 142 31.62 -8.14 21.26
CA LEU A 142 32.84 -8.70 20.69
C LEU A 142 33.66 -7.72 19.83
N THR A 143 33.16 -6.50 19.58
CA THR A 143 33.95 -5.47 18.90
C THR A 143 35.02 -4.90 19.84
N LYS A 144 36.30 -5.15 19.54
CA LYS A 144 37.41 -4.47 20.25
C LYS A 144 37.49 -3.02 19.77
N ASN A 145 37.40 -2.07 20.71
CA ASN A 145 37.57 -0.62 20.48
C ASN A 145 36.69 -0.01 19.37
N GLY A 146 35.51 -0.58 19.10
CA GLY A 146 34.45 0.04 18.30
C GLY A 146 34.70 0.23 16.80
N THR A 147 35.78 -0.33 16.24
CA THR A 147 36.14 -0.14 14.82
C THR A 147 36.45 -1.41 14.04
N VAL A 148 36.70 -2.55 14.70
CA VAL A 148 36.98 -3.84 14.04
C VAL A 148 36.17 -4.95 14.69
N GLU A 149 35.33 -5.62 13.89
CA GLU A 149 34.61 -6.84 14.30
C GLU A 149 35.61 -8.00 14.46
N SER A 150 35.56 -8.70 15.60
CA SER A 150 36.37 -9.91 15.85
C SER A 150 36.04 -11.01 14.82
N GLU A 151 37.00 -11.87 14.46
CA GLU A 151 36.76 -13.01 13.58
C GLU A 151 35.62 -13.91 14.12
N GLU A 152 35.54 -14.07 15.44
CA GLU A 152 34.46 -14.78 16.14
C GLU A 152 33.08 -14.13 15.94
N ALA A 153 33.02 -12.80 15.82
CA ALA A 153 31.76 -12.07 15.59
C ALA A 153 31.25 -12.22 14.15
N ASN A 154 32.17 -12.43 13.20
CA ASN A 154 31.87 -12.61 11.78
C ASN A 154 31.34 -14.02 11.46
N THR A 155 31.73 -15.03 12.22
CA THR A 155 31.26 -16.41 12.04
C THR A 155 29.92 -16.68 12.72
N LEU A 156 29.55 -15.89 13.73
CA LEU A 156 28.31 -16.07 14.48
C LEU A 156 27.08 -15.76 13.60
N THR A 157 26.09 -16.65 13.62
CA THR A 157 24.83 -16.56 12.89
C THR A 157 23.64 -16.61 13.85
N SER A 158 22.44 -16.33 13.35
CA SER A 158 21.22 -16.46 14.18
C SER A 158 20.93 -17.90 14.58
N GLU A 159 21.48 -18.90 13.85
CA GLU A 159 21.34 -20.32 14.16
C GLU A 159 22.13 -20.72 15.41
N ASP A 160 23.20 -19.97 15.75
CA ASP A 160 24.03 -20.20 16.93
C ASP A 160 23.38 -19.72 18.23
N ILE A 161 22.18 -19.13 18.16
CA ILE A 161 21.41 -18.65 19.32
C ILE A 161 20.34 -19.68 19.67
N SER A 162 20.46 -20.21 20.88
CA SER A 162 19.50 -21.18 21.43
C SER A 162 18.10 -20.57 21.56
N ASP A 163 17.08 -21.42 21.44
CA ASP A 163 15.68 -21.05 21.67
C ASP A 163 15.35 -20.83 23.16
N ASP A 164 16.10 -21.44 24.08
CA ASP A 164 15.94 -21.24 25.53
C ASP A 164 16.42 -19.85 26.00
N ASP A 165 17.12 -19.18 25.10
CA ASP A 165 17.91 -17.98 25.33
C ASP A 165 17.13 -16.70 24.95
N ILE A 166 15.89 -16.87 24.48
CA ILE A 166 14.96 -15.84 24.02
C ILE A 166 13.66 -15.96 24.82
N ASP A 167 13.14 -14.81 25.26
CA ASP A 167 11.94 -14.77 26.09
C ASP A 167 10.69 -14.53 25.25
N LEU A 168 10.24 -15.58 24.53
CA LEU A 168 9.10 -15.47 23.63
C LEU A 168 7.77 -15.21 24.34
N ASP A 169 7.58 -15.85 25.50
CA ASP A 169 6.28 -15.85 26.20
C ASP A 169 5.98 -14.54 26.92
N ASN A 170 7.01 -13.80 27.35
CA ASN A 170 6.83 -12.48 27.97
C ASN A 170 6.93 -11.31 26.99
N THR A 171 7.28 -11.57 25.71
CA THR A 171 7.41 -10.51 24.71
C THR A 171 6.08 -10.34 23.97
N GLU A 172 5.17 -9.56 24.57
CA GLU A 172 3.97 -9.08 23.87
C GLU A 172 4.38 -8.03 22.84
N VAL A 173 4.17 -8.33 21.56
CA VAL A 173 4.38 -7.36 20.49
C VAL A 173 3.09 -7.08 19.75
N ASP A 174 2.91 -5.80 19.42
CA ASP A 174 1.78 -5.33 18.64
C ASP A 174 1.64 -6.17 17.35
N GLU A 175 0.40 -6.40 16.92
CA GLU A 175 0.07 -7.20 15.73
C GLU A 175 0.79 -6.68 14.49
N TYR A 176 1.27 -5.42 14.48
CA TYR A 176 1.99 -4.82 13.36
C TYR A 176 3.52 -4.87 13.46
N PHE A 177 4.08 -5.53 14.47
CA PHE A 177 5.53 -5.61 14.67
C PHE A 177 6.30 -6.14 13.46
N PHE A 178 5.70 -7.07 12.71
CA PHE A 178 6.34 -7.65 11.53
C PHE A 178 6.38 -6.70 10.32
N LEU A 179 5.72 -5.54 10.35
CA LEU A 179 5.69 -4.57 9.25
C LEU A 179 6.91 -3.62 9.23
N GLN A 180 8.01 -3.99 9.88
CA GLN A 180 9.22 -3.16 9.89
C GLN A 180 9.80 -2.97 8.48
N PRO A 181 10.21 -1.74 8.11
CA PRO A 181 10.84 -1.48 6.83
C PRO A 181 12.12 -2.31 6.61
N LEU A 182 12.18 -3.02 5.48
CA LEU A 182 13.37 -3.80 5.13
C LEU A 182 14.47 -2.92 4.54
N THR A 183 15.66 -2.98 5.15
CA THR A 183 16.85 -2.31 4.63
C THR A 183 17.23 -2.83 3.25
N THR A 184 17.94 -2.01 2.45
CA THR A 184 18.45 -2.43 1.13
C THR A 184 19.31 -3.70 1.23
N LYS A 185 20.07 -3.88 2.31
CA LYS A 185 20.88 -5.08 2.56
C LYS A 185 19.98 -6.31 2.72
N LYS A 186 18.96 -6.24 3.60
CA LYS A 186 17.98 -7.33 3.82
C LYS A 186 17.22 -7.67 2.52
N ARG A 187 16.78 -6.67 1.77
CA ARG A 187 16.10 -6.90 0.47
C ARG A 187 16.98 -7.63 -0.54
N ARG A 188 18.26 -7.23 -0.68
CA ARG A 188 19.21 -7.93 -1.56
C ARG A 188 19.49 -9.36 -1.11
N ALA A 189 19.55 -9.61 0.20
CA ALA A 189 19.71 -10.96 0.73
C ALA A 189 18.52 -11.85 0.38
N LEU A 190 17.29 -11.36 0.56
CA LEU A 190 16.06 -12.07 0.21
C LEU A 190 15.95 -12.37 -1.29
N LEU A 191 16.36 -11.44 -2.15
CA LEU A 191 16.39 -11.67 -3.60
C LEU A 191 17.38 -12.78 -3.97
N ARG A 192 18.60 -12.74 -3.41
CA ARG A 192 19.62 -13.75 -3.67
C ARG A 192 19.22 -15.13 -3.16
N SER A 193 18.68 -15.22 -1.94
CA SER A 193 18.20 -16.50 -1.39
C SER A 193 17.04 -17.08 -2.20
N SER A 194 16.27 -16.23 -2.88
CA SER A 194 15.20 -16.64 -3.81
C SER A 194 15.70 -16.94 -5.23
N GLY A 195 17.02 -17.05 -5.45
CA GLY A 195 17.62 -17.41 -6.73
C GLY A 195 17.85 -16.26 -7.71
N VAL A 196 17.64 -15.00 -7.30
CA VAL A 196 17.94 -13.83 -8.13
C VAL A 196 19.45 -13.58 -8.13
N LYS A 197 20.13 -14.14 -9.13
CA LYS A 197 21.60 -14.08 -9.27
C LYS A 197 22.08 -12.66 -9.59
N LYS A 198 21.39 -11.97 -10.51
CA LYS A 198 21.75 -10.62 -10.96
C LYS A 198 20.65 -9.65 -10.54
N ILE A 199 20.98 -8.81 -9.57
CA ILE A 199 20.11 -7.71 -9.13
C ILE A 199 20.50 -6.49 -9.96
N ASP A 200 19.51 -5.87 -10.61
CA ASP A 200 19.69 -4.64 -11.34
C ASP A 200 20.06 -3.50 -10.39
N VAL A 201 21.20 -2.87 -10.65
CA VAL A 201 21.73 -1.78 -9.84
C VAL A 201 21.17 -0.44 -10.31
N GLU A 202 20.74 -0.35 -11.57
CA GLU A 202 20.25 0.89 -12.17
C GLU A 202 18.89 1.31 -11.61
N GLU A 203 18.08 0.33 -11.21
CA GLU A 203 16.83 0.55 -10.49
C GLU A 203 16.99 1.53 -9.31
N LYS A 204 18.14 1.49 -8.60
CA LYS A 204 18.40 2.42 -7.49
C LYS A 204 18.42 3.88 -7.95
N HIS A 205 18.97 4.16 -9.12
CA HIS A 205 19.07 5.50 -9.69
C HIS A 205 17.71 5.97 -10.21
N GLU A 206 17.00 5.10 -10.93
CA GLU A 206 15.63 5.36 -11.40
C GLU A 206 14.69 5.68 -10.23
N LEU A 207 14.73 4.88 -9.17
CA LEU A 207 13.94 5.10 -7.96
C LEU A 207 14.33 6.39 -7.22
N ARG A 208 15.60 6.79 -7.27
CA ARG A 208 16.02 8.09 -6.73
C ARG A 208 15.40 9.22 -7.55
N ALA A 209 15.43 9.14 -8.88
CA ALA A 209 14.81 10.13 -9.76
C ALA A 209 13.30 10.23 -9.51
N ILE A 210 12.60 9.09 -9.35
CA ILE A 210 11.15 9.09 -9.02
C ILE A 210 10.89 9.75 -7.66
N ARG A 211 11.68 9.43 -6.62
CA ARG A 211 11.53 10.07 -5.30
C ARG A 211 11.73 11.58 -5.39
N MET A 212 12.78 12.05 -6.07
CA MET A 212 13.02 13.47 -6.28
C MET A 212 11.90 14.13 -7.07
N SER A 213 11.39 13.48 -8.12
CA SER A 213 10.25 13.99 -8.89
C SER A 213 8.98 14.09 -8.05
N ARG A 214 8.77 13.20 -7.07
CA ARG A 214 7.63 13.28 -6.14
C ARG A 214 7.77 14.40 -5.10
N GLU A 215 8.97 14.95 -4.93
CA GLU A 215 9.17 16.15 -4.12
C GLU A 215 8.77 17.42 -4.89
N ASP A 216 8.67 17.35 -6.22
CA ASP A 216 8.19 18.43 -7.08
C ASP A 216 6.66 18.32 -7.26
N CYS A 217 5.92 18.71 -6.23
CA CYS A 217 4.47 18.74 -6.26
C CYS A 217 3.90 19.87 -5.40
N GLY A 218 2.67 20.31 -5.72
CA GLY A 218 2.03 21.45 -5.07
C GLY A 218 2.38 22.77 -5.77
N CYS A 219 2.19 23.89 -5.07
CA CYS A 219 2.56 25.21 -5.56
C CYS A 219 3.85 25.73 -4.89
N ASP A 220 4.68 26.42 -5.67
CA ASP A 220 5.90 27.11 -5.19
C ASP A 220 5.63 28.45 -4.48
N CYS A 221 4.35 28.78 -4.27
CA CYS A 221 3.94 29.99 -3.56
C CYS A 221 4.56 30.04 -2.16
N ARG A 222 5.10 31.20 -1.77
CA ARG A 222 5.67 31.44 -0.44
C ARG A 222 4.74 32.33 0.35
N VAL A 223 4.15 31.80 1.41
CA VAL A 223 3.18 32.48 2.28
C VAL A 223 1.84 32.76 1.57
N PHE A 224 1.84 33.43 0.42
CA PHE A 224 0.63 33.84 -0.29
C PHE A 224 0.44 33.15 -1.63
N CYS A 225 -0.79 32.74 -1.95
CA CYS A 225 -1.17 32.28 -3.29
C CYS A 225 -1.93 33.38 -4.01
N ASP A 226 -1.49 33.72 -5.21
CA ASP A 226 -2.26 34.53 -6.16
C ASP A 226 -3.05 33.57 -7.08
N PRO A 227 -4.39 33.72 -7.21
CA PRO A 227 -5.24 32.86 -8.03
C PRO A 227 -4.78 32.72 -9.49
N GLU A 228 -4.18 33.76 -10.07
CA GLU A 228 -3.81 33.78 -11.49
C GLU A 228 -2.44 33.14 -11.75
N THR A 229 -1.61 32.98 -10.73
CA THR A 229 -0.22 32.49 -10.86
C THR A 229 0.07 31.21 -10.08
N CYS A 230 -0.73 30.89 -9.06
CA CYS A 230 -0.58 29.68 -8.26
C CYS A 230 -0.88 28.44 -9.11
N ALA A 231 0.09 27.53 -9.23
CA ALA A 231 -0.06 26.28 -9.99
C ALA A 231 -1.29 25.45 -9.58
N CYS A 232 -1.56 25.34 -8.27
CA CYS A 232 -2.74 24.62 -7.78
C CYS A 232 -4.05 25.31 -8.18
N SER A 233 -4.09 26.65 -8.13
CA SER A 233 -5.29 27.42 -8.46
C SER A 233 -5.59 27.38 -9.96
N ILE A 234 -4.56 27.54 -10.80
CA ILE A 234 -4.66 27.40 -12.26
C ILE A 234 -5.13 25.99 -12.63
N ALA A 235 -4.64 24.97 -11.92
CA ALA A 235 -5.06 23.57 -12.11
C ALA A 235 -6.46 23.26 -11.53
N GLY A 236 -7.11 24.21 -10.87
CA GLY A 236 -8.45 24.03 -10.29
C GLY A 236 -8.50 23.02 -9.14
N ILE A 237 -7.39 22.84 -8.41
CA ILE A 237 -7.27 21.93 -7.27
C ILE A 237 -6.96 22.68 -5.97
N LYS A 238 -7.29 22.06 -4.84
CA LYS A 238 -6.96 22.62 -3.52
C LYS A 238 -5.46 22.63 -3.30
N CYS A 239 -4.94 23.67 -2.65
CA CYS A 239 -3.59 23.63 -2.11
C CYS A 239 -3.53 22.61 -0.97
N GLN A 240 -2.61 21.64 -1.05
CA GLN A 240 -2.41 20.61 -0.03
C GLN A 240 -1.12 20.88 0.75
N VAL A 241 -1.20 20.84 2.08
CA VAL A 241 -0.04 20.96 2.97
C VAL A 241 -0.05 19.79 3.96
N ASP A 242 0.87 18.85 3.77
CA ASP A 242 1.00 17.66 4.62
C ASP A 242 1.99 17.88 5.77
N ARG A 243 3.05 18.64 5.50
CA ARG A 243 4.06 19.07 6.48
C ARG A 243 4.47 20.49 6.14
N MET A 244 5.26 21.11 7.01
CA MET A 244 5.69 22.50 6.83
C MET A 244 6.22 22.73 5.41
N SER A 245 5.54 23.61 4.67
CA SER A 245 5.86 24.00 3.30
C SER A 245 5.94 22.86 2.26
N PHE A 246 5.16 21.78 2.44
CA PHE A 246 5.11 20.68 1.48
C PHE A 246 3.75 19.95 1.53
N PRO A 247 3.12 19.60 0.40
CA PRO A 247 3.49 19.96 -0.98
C PRO A 247 3.45 21.47 -1.28
N CYS A 248 2.52 22.23 -0.69
CA CYS A 248 2.42 23.67 -0.94
C CYS A 248 3.16 24.52 0.11
N GLY A 249 3.84 25.59 -0.34
CA GLY A 249 4.53 26.56 0.53
C GLY A 249 3.66 27.70 1.09
N CYS A 250 2.38 27.77 0.72
CA CYS A 250 1.46 28.82 1.17
C CYS A 250 0.95 28.58 2.60
N THR A 251 0.80 29.65 3.36
CA THR A 251 0.24 29.60 4.72
C THR A 251 -1.29 29.54 4.66
N LYS A 252 -1.90 29.20 5.80
CA LYS A 252 -3.35 29.11 5.91
C LYS A 252 -4.01 30.47 5.68
N GLU A 253 -3.41 31.53 6.20
CA GLU A 253 -3.91 32.90 6.14
C GLU A 253 -3.62 33.57 4.80
N GLY A 254 -2.54 33.17 4.11
CA GLY A 254 -2.11 33.79 2.86
C GLY A 254 -2.61 33.09 1.59
N CYS A 255 -3.18 31.89 1.68
CA CYS A 255 -3.62 31.16 0.51
C CYS A 255 -4.94 31.71 -0.05
N SER A 256 -4.88 32.47 -1.15
CA SER A 256 -6.08 32.95 -1.86
C SER A 256 -6.54 32.02 -2.98
N ASN A 257 -6.12 30.75 -3.01
CA ASN A 257 -6.62 29.78 -3.99
C ASN A 257 -8.14 29.60 -3.80
N SER A 258 -8.91 29.92 -4.84
CA SER A 258 -10.38 29.87 -4.83
C SER A 258 -10.94 28.45 -4.64
N THR A 259 -10.21 27.42 -5.06
CA THR A 259 -10.61 26.02 -4.82
C THR A 259 -10.42 25.61 -3.36
N GLY A 260 -9.57 26.34 -2.63
CA GLY A 260 -9.34 26.20 -1.19
C GLY A 260 -7.98 25.59 -0.83
N ARG A 261 -7.79 25.40 0.48
CA ARG A 261 -6.59 24.83 1.08
C ARG A 261 -6.94 23.75 2.08
N VAL A 262 -6.18 22.67 2.09
CA VAL A 262 -6.29 21.56 3.05
C VAL A 262 -4.94 21.36 3.70
N GLU A 263 -4.97 21.17 5.02
CA GLU A 263 -3.79 20.90 5.82
C GLU A 263 -3.97 19.60 6.58
N PHE A 264 -2.92 18.79 6.60
CA PHE A 264 -2.90 17.56 7.34
C PHE A 264 -3.02 17.84 8.84
N ASN A 265 -4.00 17.20 9.48
CA ASN A 265 -4.26 17.37 10.90
C ASN A 265 -3.91 16.07 11.66
N PRO A 266 -2.73 16.01 12.32
CA PRO A 266 -2.30 14.82 13.02
C PRO A 266 -3.20 14.49 14.23
N ILE A 267 -3.81 15.50 14.86
CA ILE A 267 -4.72 15.32 15.99
C ILE A 267 -5.97 14.59 15.53
N ARG A 268 -6.55 14.99 14.39
CA ARG A 268 -7.75 14.34 13.84
C ARG A 268 -7.52 12.85 13.59
N VAL A 269 -6.37 12.50 13.01
CA VAL A 269 -6.00 11.09 12.77
C VAL A 269 -5.85 10.33 14.09
N ARG A 270 -5.14 10.91 15.07
CA ARG A 270 -4.94 10.29 16.38
C ARG A 270 -6.24 10.09 17.15
N THR A 271 -7.12 11.09 17.17
CA THR A 271 -8.43 10.98 17.84
C THR A 271 -9.29 9.91 17.17
N HIS A 272 -9.32 9.86 15.84
CA HIS A 272 -10.05 8.81 15.12
C HIS A 272 -9.51 7.41 15.44
N PHE A 273 -8.19 7.25 15.50
CA PHE A 273 -7.55 6.00 15.91
C PHE A 273 -8.02 5.55 17.30
N LEU A 274 -7.90 6.43 18.30
CA LEU A 274 -8.31 6.12 19.68
C LEU A 274 -9.79 5.76 19.78
N HIS A 275 -10.67 6.53 19.11
CA HIS A 275 -12.11 6.23 19.09
C HIS A 275 -12.41 4.88 18.43
N THR A 276 -11.68 4.53 17.38
CA THR A 276 -11.87 3.27 16.65
C THR A 276 -11.46 2.09 17.51
N ILE A 277 -10.28 2.15 18.14
CA ILE A 277 -9.81 1.09 19.05
C ILE A 277 -10.78 0.91 20.23
N MET A 278 -11.16 2.00 20.90
CA MET A 278 -12.10 1.94 22.03
C MET A 278 -13.45 1.34 21.62
N LYS A 279 -13.95 1.66 20.42
CA LYS A 279 -15.19 1.07 19.89
C LYS A 279 -15.05 -0.44 19.68
N LEU A 280 -13.95 -0.89 19.07
CA LEU A 280 -13.69 -2.31 18.81
C LEU A 280 -13.54 -3.12 20.11
N GLU A 281 -12.87 -2.55 21.11
CA GLU A 281 -12.74 -3.18 22.45
C GLU A 281 -14.09 -3.37 23.14
N LEU A 282 -14.97 -2.37 23.05
CA LEU A 282 -16.34 -2.46 23.57
C LEU A 282 -17.17 -3.51 22.83
N GLU A 283 -17.04 -3.61 21.51
CA GLU A 283 -17.71 -4.65 20.71
C GLU A 283 -17.22 -6.05 21.10
N LYS A 284 -15.91 -6.26 21.22
CA LYS A 284 -15.31 -7.51 21.67
C LYS A 284 -15.76 -7.91 23.08
N SER A 285 -15.83 -6.94 24.00
CA SER A 285 -16.29 -7.18 25.38
C SER A 285 -17.75 -7.63 25.42
N ARG A 286 -18.59 -7.10 24.51
CA ARG A 286 -20.01 -7.50 24.40
C ARG A 286 -20.18 -8.89 23.79
N GLU A 287 -19.33 -9.27 22.85
CA GLU A 287 -19.32 -10.60 22.24
C GLU A 287 -18.85 -11.68 23.24
N GLN A 288 -17.92 -11.35 24.14
CA GLN A 288 -17.47 -12.27 25.20
C GLN A 288 -18.48 -12.46 26.34
N GLN A 289 -19.45 -11.55 26.47
CA GLN A 289 -20.53 -11.63 27.48
C GLN A 289 -21.79 -12.33 26.95
N GLN A 290 -21.81 -12.76 25.69
CA GLN A 290 -22.88 -13.54 25.05
C GLN A 290 -22.48 -15.00 24.88
#